data_AF-A0A7S3W5W0-F1
#
_entry.id   AF-A0A7S3W5W0-F1
#
_cell.length_a   1.000
_cell.length_b   1.000
_cell.length_c   1.000
_cell.angle_alpha   90.00
_cell.angle_beta   90.00
_cell.angle_gamma   90.00
#
_symmetry.space_group_name_H-M   'P 1'
#
loop_
_entity.id
_entity.type
_entity.pdbx_description
1 polymer ?
#
loop_
_entity_poly.entity_id
_entity_poly.type
_entity_poly.pdbx_seq_one_letter_code
_entity_poly.pdbx_strand_id
1 'polypeptide(L)'
;LTGTKLGCGEGGCGACTVTIAHWDREQQAVVYRAVNACLAPVCSVDGCAVTTVEGIGTSQEPHEVQKRIAECHGSQCGFCTPGIVMSLYSALRRNPEPTLKDIEATFDGNL
;
A
#
# COMPACT_ATOMS: atom_id res chain seq x y z
N LEU A 1 -2.18 -12.03 9.40
CA LEU A 1 -2.19 -10.78 8.61
C LEU A 1 -3.63 -10.54 8.16
N THR A 2 -4.39 -9.79 8.96
CA THR A 2 -5.82 -9.49 8.71
C THR A 2 -6.04 -8.00 8.47
N GLY A 3 -4.97 -7.20 8.41
CA GLY A 3 -5.01 -5.77 8.17
C GLY A 3 -5.47 -5.43 6.75
N THR A 4 -4.95 -6.14 5.74
CA THR A 4 -5.45 -6.05 4.35
C THR A 4 -6.91 -6.53 4.27
N LYS A 5 -7.82 -5.75 3.67
CA LYS A 5 -9.27 -6.01 3.71
C LYS A 5 -9.85 -6.39 2.35
N LEU A 6 -10.88 -7.23 2.36
CA LEU A 6 -11.72 -7.47 1.19
C LEU A 6 -12.88 -6.46 1.18
N GLY A 7 -12.87 -5.54 0.21
CA GLY A 7 -13.96 -4.58 -0.01
C GLY A 7 -14.87 -5.01 -1.16
N CYS A 8 -14.38 -4.91 -2.40
CA CYS A 8 -15.17 -5.22 -3.62
C CYS A 8 -14.79 -6.53 -4.32
N GLY A 9 -13.53 -6.97 -4.25
CA GLY A 9 -13.05 -8.18 -4.94
C GLY A 9 -12.71 -8.00 -6.42
N GLU A 10 -12.89 -6.79 -6.98
CA GLU A 10 -12.73 -6.50 -8.41
C GLU A 10 -11.70 -5.38 -8.70
N GLY A 11 -10.94 -4.96 -7.68
CA GLY A 11 -9.86 -3.97 -7.80
C GLY A 11 -10.28 -2.51 -7.66
N GLY A 12 -11.58 -2.19 -7.68
CA GLY A 12 -12.05 -0.79 -7.68
C GLY A 12 -11.92 -0.01 -6.37
N CYS A 13 -11.86 -0.68 -5.21
CA CYS A 13 -11.91 0.01 -3.90
C CYS A 13 -10.54 0.23 -3.22
N GLY A 14 -9.49 -0.48 -3.63
CA GLY A 14 -8.16 -0.36 -3.00
C GLY A 14 -8.04 -0.83 -1.54
N ALA A 15 -9.10 -1.30 -0.87
CA ALA A 15 -9.03 -1.76 0.53
C ALA A 15 -8.08 -2.96 0.74
N CYS A 16 -7.78 -3.69 -0.34
CA CYS A 16 -6.85 -4.83 -0.37
C CYS A 16 -5.44 -4.46 -0.86
N THR A 17 -5.07 -3.18 -0.95
CA THR A 17 -3.76 -2.78 -1.45
C THR A 17 -2.63 -3.33 -0.57
N VAL A 18 -1.63 -3.91 -1.22
CA VAL A 18 -0.34 -4.33 -0.66
C VAL A 18 0.80 -3.79 -1.52
N THR A 19 2.03 -3.76 -0.99
CA THR A 19 3.21 -3.42 -1.78
C THR A 19 3.95 -4.68 -2.20
N ILE A 20 4.22 -4.82 -3.48
CA ILE A 20 5.07 -5.87 -4.04
C ILE A 20 6.39 -5.25 -4.47
N ALA A 21 7.50 -5.83 -3.99
CA ALA A 21 8.84 -5.46 -4.39
C ALA A 21 9.55 -6.62 -5.09
N HIS A 22 10.29 -6.34 -6.15
CA HIS A 22 11.14 -7.33 -6.81
C HIS A 22 12.38 -6.66 -7.40
N TRP A 23 13.41 -7.47 -7.66
CA TRP A 23 14.60 -7.02 -8.37
C TRP A 23 14.33 -6.94 -9.88
N ASP A 24 14.37 -5.73 -10.43
CA ASP A 24 14.27 -5.49 -11.87
C ASP A 24 15.69 -5.56 -12.46
N ARG A 25 15.89 -6.49 -13.41
CA ARG A 25 17.19 -6.73 -14.05
C ARG A 25 17.56 -5.65 -15.07
N GLU A 26 16.60 -4.98 -15.67
CA GLU A 26 16.89 -3.91 -16.64
C GLU A 26 17.30 -2.63 -15.90
N GLN A 27 16.61 -2.33 -14.81
CA GLN A 27 16.89 -1.15 -13.98
C GLN A 27 18.02 -1.37 -12.96
N GLN A 28 18.44 -2.63 -12.76
CA GLN A 28 19.42 -3.03 -11.74
C GLN A 28 19.04 -2.47 -10.35
N ALA A 29 17.76 -2.54 -10.01
CA ALA A 29 17.22 -1.94 -8.80
C ALA A 29 16.01 -2.71 -8.29
N VAL A 30 15.68 -2.51 -7.01
CA VAL A 30 14.40 -2.99 -6.45
C VAL A 30 13.29 -2.04 -6.87
N VAL A 31 12.27 -2.56 -7.54
CA VAL A 31 11.08 -1.80 -7.93
C VAL A 31 9.92 -2.14 -7.00
N TYR A 32 9.15 -1.12 -6.62
CA TYR A 32 8.00 -1.24 -5.71
C TYR A 32 6.72 -0.95 -6.49
N ARG A 33 5.66 -1.73 -6.26
CA ARG A 33 4.34 -1.52 -6.87
C ARG A 33 3.23 -1.71 -5.84
N ALA A 34 2.25 -0.82 -5.85
CA ALA A 34 0.98 -1.02 -5.15
C ALA A 34 0.12 -1.97 -5.98
N VAL A 35 -0.42 -3.02 -5.36
CA VAL A 35 -1.18 -4.07 -6.04
C VAL A 35 -2.42 -4.42 -5.23
N ASN A 36 -3.56 -4.60 -5.91
CA ASN A 36 -4.77 -5.13 -5.29
C ASN A 36 -4.59 -6.64 -5.03
N ALA A 37 -4.47 -7.02 -3.76
CA ALA A 37 -4.25 -8.43 -3.40
C ALA A 37 -5.39 -9.36 -3.86
N CYS A 38 -6.62 -8.85 -3.98
CA CYS A 38 -7.76 -9.66 -4.44
C CYS A 38 -7.66 -10.12 -5.90
N LEU A 39 -6.82 -9.47 -6.71
CA LEU A 39 -6.64 -9.78 -8.14
C LEU A 39 -5.28 -10.39 -8.46
N ALA A 40 -4.38 -10.51 -7.47
CA ALA A 40 -3.04 -11.04 -7.68
C ALA A 40 -3.00 -12.54 -7.36
N PRO A 41 -2.85 -13.44 -8.35
CA PRO A 41 -2.67 -14.86 -8.09
C PRO A 41 -1.39 -15.07 -7.28
N VAL A 42 -1.42 -15.94 -6.27
CA VAL A 42 -0.23 -16.21 -5.45
C VAL A 42 0.94 -16.74 -6.29
N CYS A 43 0.66 -17.49 -7.36
CA CYS A 43 1.71 -17.97 -8.26
C CYS A 43 2.43 -16.84 -9.03
N SER A 44 1.82 -15.66 -9.19
CA SER A 44 2.44 -14.54 -9.91
C SER A 44 3.39 -13.71 -9.04
N VAL A 45 3.50 -14.03 -7.75
CA VAL A 45 4.38 -13.31 -6.80
C VAL A 45 5.58 -14.14 -6.36
N ASP A 46 5.86 -15.24 -7.07
CA ASP A 46 7.10 -16.00 -6.88
C ASP A 46 8.32 -15.08 -7.07
N GLY A 47 9.31 -15.23 -6.20
CA GLY A 47 10.50 -14.37 -6.17
C GLY A 47 10.26 -12.90 -5.79
N CYS A 48 9.03 -12.51 -5.40
CA CYS A 48 8.71 -11.15 -4.97
C CYS A 48 8.57 -11.06 -3.44
N ALA A 49 8.81 -9.87 -2.90
CA ALA A 49 8.53 -9.55 -1.50
C ALA A 49 7.19 -8.82 -1.37
N VAL A 50 6.24 -9.42 -0.64
CA VAL A 50 4.94 -8.80 -0.35
C VAL A 50 4.99 -8.15 1.03
N THR A 51 4.63 -6.87 1.10
CA THR A 51 4.51 -6.10 2.35
C THR A 51 3.05 -5.70 2.55
N THR A 52 2.48 -6.03 3.72
CA THR A 52 1.13 -5.60 4.14
C THR A 52 1.22 -4.45 5.15
N VAL A 53 0.07 -3.94 5.60
CA VAL A 53 0.00 -2.86 6.60
C VAL A 53 0.69 -3.24 7.93
N GLU A 54 0.63 -4.50 8.34
CA GLU A 54 1.33 -4.97 9.55
C GLU A 54 2.85 -5.05 9.35
N GLY A 55 3.31 -5.13 8.10
CA GLY A 55 4.73 -5.25 7.76
C GLY A 55 5.50 -3.92 7.83
N ILE A 56 4.81 -2.78 7.88
CA ILE A 56 5.46 -1.46 7.94
C ILE A 56 5.50 -0.89 9.36
N GLY A 57 4.67 -1.40 10.28
CA GLY A 57 4.57 -0.90 11.65
C GLY A 57 3.39 -1.50 12.41
N THR A 58 3.38 -1.27 13.72
CA THR A 58 2.37 -1.77 14.67
C THR A 58 1.73 -0.62 15.44
N SER A 59 0.75 -0.90 16.29
CA SER A 59 0.16 0.13 17.16
C SER A 59 1.15 0.68 18.20
N GLN A 60 2.16 -0.10 18.60
CA GLN A 60 3.20 0.32 19.54
C GLN A 60 4.30 1.12 18.86
N GLU A 61 4.63 0.75 17.62
CA GLU A 61 5.65 1.40 16.81
C GLU A 61 5.12 1.59 15.37
N PRO A 62 4.29 2.62 15.16
CA PRO A 62 3.68 2.86 13.85
C PRO A 62 4.68 3.49 12.89
N HIS A 63 4.57 3.13 11.61
CA HIS A 63 5.23 3.86 10.54
C HIS A 63 4.70 5.31 10.49
N GLU A 64 5.51 6.27 10.06
CA GLU A 64 5.08 7.68 9.95
C GLU A 64 3.80 7.84 9.10
N VAL A 65 3.64 7.07 8.03
CA VAL A 65 2.40 7.05 7.23
C VAL A 65 1.17 6.66 8.07
N GLN A 66 1.28 5.61 8.90
CA GLN A 66 0.20 5.15 9.78
C GLN A 66 -0.11 6.18 10.88
N LYS A 67 0.94 6.80 11.43
CA LYS A 67 0.82 7.81 12.47
C LYS A 67 0.13 9.07 11.95
N ARG A 68 0.60 9.61 10.83
CA ARG A 68 0.08 10.87 10.25
C ARG A 68 -1.38 10.76 9.84
N ILE A 69 -1.80 9.66 9.21
CA ILE A 69 -3.22 9.51 8.83
C ILE A 69 -4.14 9.43 10.05
N ALA A 70 -3.68 8.83 11.17
CA ALA A 70 -4.45 8.78 12.40
C ALA A 70 -4.50 10.15 13.11
N GLU A 71 -3.36 10.81 13.26
CA GLU A 71 -3.25 12.12 13.91
C GLU A 71 -3.95 13.24 13.14
N CYS A 72 -3.98 13.16 11.80
CA CYS A 72 -4.70 14.10 10.95
C CYS A 72 -6.19 13.76 10.76
N HIS A 73 -6.74 12.86 11.58
CA HIS A 73 -8.15 12.45 11.53
C HIS A 73 -8.60 11.87 10.18
N GLY A 74 -7.68 11.27 9.43
CA GLY A 74 -7.93 10.65 8.12
C GLY A 74 -8.55 9.25 8.21
N SER A 75 -8.99 8.82 9.39
CA SER A 75 -9.59 7.50 9.61
C SER A 75 -10.80 7.62 10.52
N GLN A 76 -11.97 7.16 10.04
CA GLN A 76 -13.22 7.10 10.80
C GLN A 76 -13.58 5.66 11.16
N CYS A 77 -14.27 4.92 10.28
CA CYS A 77 -14.58 3.50 10.49
C CYS A 77 -13.34 2.61 10.46
N GLY A 78 -12.25 3.08 9.83
CA GLY A 78 -10.95 2.40 9.76
C GLY A 78 -10.83 1.30 8.70
N PHE A 79 -11.89 0.99 7.95
CA PHE A 79 -11.88 -0.16 7.03
C PHE A 79 -10.99 0.05 5.79
N CYS A 80 -11.05 1.24 5.17
CA CYS A 80 -10.24 1.58 3.99
C CYS A 80 -8.80 1.99 4.34
N THR A 81 -8.55 2.36 5.60
CA THR A 81 -7.27 2.92 6.06
C THR A 81 -6.07 2.05 5.73
N PRO A 82 -6.09 0.71 5.89
CA PRO A 82 -4.97 -0.14 5.47
C PRO A 82 -4.60 0.01 3.99
N GLY A 83 -5.60 0.07 3.11
CA GLY A 83 -5.39 0.24 1.68
C GLY A 83 -4.77 1.59 1.33
N ILE A 84 -5.30 2.67 1.92
CA ILE A 84 -4.79 4.04 1.73
C ILE A 84 -3.35 4.16 2.24
N VAL A 85 -3.06 3.61 3.43
CA VAL A 85 -1.71 3.57 4.01
C VAL A 85 -0.74 2.86 3.08
N MET A 86 -1.13 1.70 2.53
CA MET A 86 -0.25 0.94 1.64
C MET A 86 -0.05 1.59 0.27
N SER A 87 -1.07 2.27 -0.27
CA SER A 87 -0.91 3.09 -1.48
C SER A 87 0.11 4.20 -1.28
N LEU A 88 -0.03 4.99 -0.20
CA LEU A 88 0.90 6.08 0.12
C LEU A 88 2.30 5.56 0.42
N TYR A 89 2.42 4.51 1.23
CA TYR A 89 3.71 3.87 1.51
C TYR A 89 4.40 3.42 0.21
N SER A 90 3.68 2.74 -0.68
CA SER A 90 4.26 2.31 -1.96
C SER A 90 4.67 3.47 -2.86
N ALA A 91 3.95 4.59 -2.84
CA ALA A 91 4.33 5.80 -3.58
C ALA A 91 5.62 6.41 -3.02
N LEU A 92 5.73 6.55 -1.71
CA LEU A 92 6.92 7.08 -1.04
C LEU A 92 8.15 6.20 -1.23
N ARG A 93 7.98 4.87 -1.34
CA ARG A 93 9.07 3.94 -1.69
C ARG A 93 9.58 4.13 -3.12
N ARG A 94 8.76 4.65 -4.03
CA ARG A 94 9.16 4.96 -5.42
C ARG A 94 9.71 6.37 -5.56
N ASN A 95 9.10 7.34 -4.90
CA ASN A 95 9.50 8.74 -4.90
C ASN A 95 9.48 9.29 -3.47
N PRO A 96 10.65 9.45 -2.81
CA PRO A 96 10.73 9.96 -1.44
C PRO A 96 10.29 11.42 -1.27
N GLU A 97 10.30 12.22 -2.34
CA GLU A 97 9.92 13.63 -2.35
C GLU A 97 8.82 13.90 -3.39
N PRO A 98 7.61 13.33 -3.21
CA PRO A 98 6.52 13.48 -4.16
C PRO A 98 5.89 14.87 -4.08
N THR A 99 5.37 15.35 -5.21
CA THR A 99 4.52 16.53 -5.22
C THR A 99 3.13 16.18 -4.68
N LEU A 100 2.34 17.19 -4.28
CA LEU A 100 0.95 16.97 -3.86
C LEU A 100 0.12 16.26 -4.95
N LYS A 101 0.38 16.58 -6.23
CA LYS A 101 -0.32 15.94 -7.35
C LYS A 101 0.03 14.45 -7.47
N ASP A 102 1.29 14.08 -7.23
CA ASP A 102 1.71 12.67 -7.22
C ASP A 102 1.04 11.90 -6.08
N ILE A 103 0.90 12.54 -4.91
CA ILE A 103 0.20 11.98 -3.76
C ILE A 103 -1.29 11.81 -4.05
N GLU A 104 -1.96 12.81 -4.63
CA GLU A 104 -3.39 12.71 -4.96
C GLU A 104 -3.66 11.55 -5.94
N ALA A 105 -2.88 11.47 -7.02
CA ALA A 105 -2.99 10.40 -8.02
C ALA A 105 -2.72 8.99 -7.45
N THR A 106 -2.04 8.89 -6.31
CA THR A 106 -1.81 7.60 -5.63
C THR A 106 -3.11 7.01 -5.07
N PHE A 107 -4.13 7.84 -4.83
CA PHE A 107 -5.39 7.42 -4.22
C PHE A 107 -6.55 7.23 -5.20
N ASP A 108 -6.34 7.38 -6.52
CA ASP A 108 -7.37 7.20 -7.55
C ASP A 108 -8.06 5.82 -7.48
N GLY A 109 -7.36 4.81 -6.94
CA GLY A 109 -7.88 3.45 -6.74
C GLY A 109 -8.36 3.15 -5.31
N ASN A 110 -8.47 4.16 -4.43
CA ASN A 110 -8.88 4.00 -3.04
C ASN A 110 -10.20 4.74 -2.77
N LEU A 111 -11.17 4.00 -2.23
CA LEU A 111 -12.49 4.52 -1.83
C LEU A 111 -12.68 4.45 -0.31
#